data_AF-K8PH50-F1
#
_entry.id   AF-K8PH50-F1
#
_cell.length_a   1.000
_cell.length_b   1.000
_cell.length_c   1.000
_cell.angle_alpha   90.00
_cell.angle_beta   90.00
_cell.angle_gamma   90.00
#
_symmetry.space_group_name_H-M   'P 1'
#
loop_
_entity.id
_entity.type
_entity.pdbx_description
1 polymer ?
#
loop_
_entity_poly.entity_id
_entity_poly.type
_entity_poly.pdbx_seq_one_letter_code
_entity_poly.pdbx_strand_id
1 'polypeptide(L)' 'MPRGPKGEKRPADVIGAAVMIGRIATGEIEEKPPATTKNAAAVELGSKGGKARAEGMTAKRRKEIAKKAAATRWSKS' A
#
# COMPACT_ATOMS: atom_id res chain seq x y z
N MET A 1 -18.13 -0.09 -6.23
CA MET A 1 -17.44 1.17 -6.56
C MET A 1 -15.94 0.92 -6.48
N PRO A 2 -15.18 1.14 -7.56
CA PRO A 2 -13.74 0.95 -7.56
C PRO A 2 -13.07 1.84 -6.50
N ARG A 3 -11.97 1.35 -5.94
CA ARG A 3 -11.19 2.06 -4.94
C ARG A 3 -9.92 2.61 -5.57
N GLY A 4 -9.61 3.86 -5.27
CA GLY A 4 -8.36 4.51 -5.62
C GLY A 4 -7.18 3.94 -4.82
N PRO A 5 -5.94 4.32 -5.16
CA PRO A 5 -4.72 3.82 -4.52
C PRO A 5 -4.68 4.01 -3.00
N LYS A 6 -5.33 5.08 -2.48
CA LYS A 6 -5.42 5.33 -1.04
C LYS A 6 -6.74 4.83 -0.43
N GLY A 7 -7.51 4.05 -1.18
CA GLY A 7 -8.81 3.55 -0.78
C GLY A 7 -9.96 4.53 -1.02
N GLU A 8 -9.74 5.60 -1.79
CA GLU A 8 -10.78 6.58 -2.10
C GLU A 8 -11.90 5.94 -2.93
N LYS A 9 -13.16 6.27 -2.64
CA LYS A 9 -14.27 5.76 -3.45
C LYS A 9 -14.41 6.62 -4.70
N ARG A 10 -14.20 6.04 -5.88
CA ARG A 10 -14.33 6.74 -7.16
C ARG A 10 -15.44 6.12 -8.02
N PRO A 11 -16.22 6.92 -8.77
CA PRO A 11 -17.12 6.40 -9.79
C PRO A 11 -16.37 5.51 -10.77
N ALA A 12 -17.03 4.47 -11.28
CA ALA A 12 -16.41 3.55 -12.23
C ALA A 12 -16.35 4.13 -13.65
N ASP A 13 -17.24 5.06 -13.95
CA ASP A 13 -17.33 5.73 -15.24
C ASP A 13 -16.39 6.95 -15.29
N VAL A 14 -15.79 7.16 -16.46
CA VAL A 14 -14.78 8.21 -16.68
C VAL A 14 -15.35 9.63 -16.55
N ILE A 15 -16.62 9.82 -16.92
CA ILE A 15 -17.29 11.12 -16.88
C ILE A 15 -17.57 11.53 -15.43
N GLY A 16 -18.17 10.64 -14.65
CA GLY A 16 -18.44 10.82 -13.23
C GLY A 16 -17.16 10.99 -12.42
N ALA A 17 -16.08 10.29 -12.79
CA ALA A 17 -14.77 10.51 -12.21
C ALA A 17 -14.25 11.93 -12.48
N ALA A 18 -14.36 12.44 -13.72
CA ALA A 18 -13.94 13.80 -14.06
C ALA A 18 -14.75 14.87 -13.32
N VAL A 19 -16.07 14.71 -13.22
CA VAL A 19 -16.94 15.62 -12.45
C VAL A 19 -16.57 15.61 -10.96
N MET A 20 -16.36 14.42 -10.38
CA MET A 20 -15.93 14.30 -8.99
C MET A 20 -14.59 14.99 -8.74
N ILE A 21 -13.61 14.82 -9.65
CA ILE A 21 -12.32 15.51 -9.57
C ILE A 21 -12.51 17.03 -9.60
N GLY A 22 -13.37 17.55 -10.48
CA GLY A 22 -13.68 18.97 -10.54
C GLY A 22 -14.24 19.50 -9.21
N ARG A 23 -15.21 18.79 -8.61
CA ARG A 23 -15.80 19.16 -7.32
C ARG A 23 -14.81 19.12 -6.15
N ILE A 24 -13.86 18.19 -6.18
CA ILE A 24 -12.77 18.14 -5.19
C ILE A 24 -11.85 19.35 -5.37
N ALA A 25 -11.48 19.68 -6.61
CA ALA A 25 -10.58 20.79 -6.93
C ALA A 25 -11.19 22.16 -6.57
N THR A 26 -12.51 22.32 -6.68
CA THR A 26 -13.23 23.54 -6.28
C THR A 26 -13.56 23.59 -4.79
N GLY A 27 -13.27 22.54 -4.02
CA GLY A 27 -13.57 22.46 -2.60
C GLY A 27 -15.04 22.17 -2.26
N GLU A 28 -15.87 21.83 -3.25
CA GLU A 28 -17.27 21.43 -3.05
C GLU A 28 -17.37 20.06 -2.34
N ILE A 29 -16.36 19.21 -2.52
CA ILE A 29 -16.24 17.91 -1.86
C ILE A 29 -14.89 17.81 -1.15
N GLU A 30 -14.90 17.61 0.17
CA GLU A 30 -13.70 17.26 0.92
C GLU A 30 -13.27 15.81 0.67
N GLU A 31 -12.08 15.63 0.09
CA GLU A 31 -11.47 14.31 -0.06
C GLU A 31 -10.79 13.90 1.26
N LYS A 32 -11.54 13.20 2.12
CA LYS A 32 -10.95 12.50 3.27
C LYS A 32 -10.51 11.11 2.82
N PRO A 33 -9.21 10.78 2.85
CA PRO A 33 -8.80 9.40 2.69
C PRO A 33 -9.53 8.57 3.76
N PRO A 34 -9.94 7.33 3.46
CA PRO A 34 -10.51 6.48 4.49
C PRO A 34 -9.55 6.46 5.67
N ALA A 35 -10.07 6.79 6.87
CA ALA A 35 -9.28 6.75 8.08
C ALA A 35 -8.53 5.43 8.10
N THR A 36 -7.20 5.49 8.22
CA THR A 36 -6.39 4.28 8.25
C THR A 36 -6.95 3.44 9.39
N THR A 37 -7.61 2.32 9.08
CA THR A 37 -8.19 1.42 10.10
C THR A 37 -7.09 0.78 10.96
N LYS A 38 -5.83 1.06 10.66
CA LYS A 38 -4.65 0.61 11.35
C LYS A 38 -4.29 1.61 12.43
N ASN A 39 -4.05 1.11 13.64
CA ASN A 39 -3.49 1.87 14.74
C ASN A 39 -2.17 2.54 14.30
N ALA A 40 -2.09 3.88 14.40
CA ALA A 40 -0.96 4.65 13.89
C ALA A 40 0.38 4.23 14.53
N ALA A 41 0.39 3.97 15.85
CA ALA A 41 1.58 3.52 16.56
C ALA A 41 2.06 2.15 16.06
N ALA A 42 1.14 1.24 15.71
CA ALA A 42 1.48 -0.06 15.16
C ALA A 42 2.09 0.05 13.75
N VAL A 43 1.61 0.98 12.93
CA VAL A 43 2.18 1.25 11.60
C VAL A 43 3.61 1.78 11.72
N GLU A 44 3.84 2.74 12.62
CA GLU A 44 5.18 3.28 12.86
C GLU A 44 6.15 2.20 13.36
N LEU A 45 5.72 1.39 14.32
CA LEU A 45 6.53 0.30 14.87
C LEU A 45 6.89 -0.73 13.80
N GLY A 46 5.93 -1.13 12.95
CA GLY A 46 6.17 -2.04 11.84
C GLY A 46 7.16 -1.48 10.81
N SER A 47 7.05 -0.19 10.49
CA SER A 47 7.99 0.50 9.59
C SER A 47 9.42 0.51 10.15
N LYS A 48 9.58 0.86 11.45
CA LYS A 48 10.88 0.84 12.14
C LYS A 48 11.49 -0.56 12.15
N GLY A 49 10.71 -1.59 12.48
CA GLY A 49 11.18 -2.98 12.48
C GLY A 49 11.62 -3.46 11.10
N GLY A 50 10.86 -3.11 10.05
CA GLY A 50 11.21 -3.43 8.66
C GLY A 50 12.53 -2.80 8.21
N LYS A 51 12.74 -1.52 8.54
CA LYS A 51 13.99 -0.80 8.24
C LYS A 51 15.19 -1.41 8.96
N ALA A 52 15.08 -1.62 10.27
CA ALA A 52 16.15 -2.23 11.06
C ALA A 52 16.54 -3.62 10.53
N ARG A 53 15.55 -4.43 10.13
CA ARG A 53 15.81 -5.74 9.51
C ARG A 53 16.55 -5.61 8.18
N ALA A 54 16.19 -4.62 7.34
CA ALA A 54 16.83 -4.42 6.04
C ALA A 54 18.29 -3.96 6.19
N GLU A 55 18.54 -3.06 7.12
CA GLU A 55 19.89 -2.56 7.46
C GLU A 55 20.79 -3.68 8.01
N GLY A 56 20.26 -4.51 8.91
CA GLY A 56 21.00 -5.66 9.46
C GLY A 56 21.23 -6.82 8.47
N MET A 57 20.69 -6.74 7.26
CA MET A 57 20.74 -7.84 6.29
C MET A 57 21.90 -7.70 5.31
N THR A 58 22.89 -8.58 5.42
CA THR A 58 23.98 -8.68 4.45
C THR A 58 23.50 -9.20 3.10
N ALA A 59 24.21 -8.86 2.01
CA ALA A 59 23.89 -9.32 0.66
C ALA A 59 23.85 -10.86 0.56
N LYS A 60 24.77 -11.55 1.24
CA LYS A 60 24.79 -13.01 1.33
C LYS A 60 23.51 -13.55 1.96
N ARG A 61 23.10 -12.97 3.09
CA ARG A 61 21.89 -13.40 3.80
C ARG A 61 20.61 -13.15 3.01
N ARG A 62 20.53 -12.03 2.28
CA ARG A 62 19.44 -11.75 1.33
C ARG A 62 19.36 -12.82 0.23
N LYS A 63 20.51 -13.18 -0.36
CA LYS A 63 20.61 -14.21 -1.42
C LYS A 63 20.15 -15.58 -0.94
N GLU A 64 20.54 -15.99 0.27
CA GLU A 64 20.10 -17.26 0.86
C GLU A 64 18.58 -17.32 1.04
N ILE A 65 17.99 -16.25 1.58
CA ILE A 65 16.54 -16.18 1.79
C ILE A 65 15.77 -16.19 0.47
N ALA A 66 16.26 -15.48 -0.55
CA ALA A 66 15.67 -15.49 -1.88
C ALA A 66 15.68 -16.90 -2.51
N LYS A 67 16.82 -17.62 -2.42
CA LYS A 67 16.93 -19.00 -2.92
C LYS A 67 15.94 -19.93 -2.21
N LYS A 68 15.86 -19.85 -0.87
CA LYS A 68 14.91 -20.66 -0.08
C LYS A 68 13.46 -20.38 -0.47
N ALA A 69 13.10 -19.09 -0.61
CA ALA A 69 11.76 -18.69 -1.01
C ALA A 69 11.39 -19.21 -2.42
N ALA A 70 12.32 -19.12 -3.38
CA ALA A 70 12.12 -19.66 -4.72
C ALA A 70 11.90 -21.18 -4.71
N ALA A 71 12.73 -21.92 -3.97
CA ALA A 71 12.60 -23.38 -3.84
C ALA A 71 11.22 -23.77 -3.28
N THR A 72 10.75 -23.12 -2.21
CA THR A 72 9.43 -23.39 -1.61
C THR A 72 8.27 -23.03 -2.55
N ARG A 73 8.40 -21.94 -3.33
CA ARG A 73 7.38 -21.57 -4.30
C ARG A 73 7.26 -22.61 -5.42
N TRP A 74 8.40 -23.12 -5.90
CA TRP A 74 8.44 -24.03 -7.04
C TRP A 74 8.24 -25.50 -6.65
N SER A 75 8.46 -25.88 -5.38
CA SER A 75 8.19 -27.24 -4.89
C SER A 75 6.70 -27.54 -4.71
N LYS A 76 5.83 -26.52 -4.77
CA LYS A 76 4.36 -26.66 -4.71
C LYS A 76 3.70 -26.52 -6.09
N SER A 77 4.50 -26.37 -7.13
CA SER A 77 4.07 -26.36 -8.53
C SER A 77 4.05 -27.77 -9.10
#